data_AF-A0AAW7AJN5-F1
#
_entry.id   AF-A0AAW7AJN5-F1
#
_cell.length_a   1.000
_cell.length_b   1.000
_cell.length_c   1.000
_cell.angle_alpha   90.00
_cell.angle_beta   90.00
_cell.angle_gamma   90.00
#
_symmetry.space_group_name_H-M   'P 1'
#
loop_
_entity.id
_entity.type
_entity.pdbx_description
1 polymer ?
#
loop_
_entity_poly.entity_id
_entity_poly.type
_entity_poly.pdbx_seq_one_letter_code
_entity_poly.pdbx_strand_id
1 'polypeptide(L)'
;MTVILWLLIIASFVLAFVGLIKPIIPSVLVLWVGFLIYQFAFHNGNLSWIFYVSMILFTVFILVADFVMNKYFVNKFGGSKLSEYAALIGVIVGCFVFPPFGIIIIPFIAVLVVEMIQEPNFSKALKASFGSIVAFLASAVAQGIIMFIMVVWFFIDALLIN
;
A
#
# COMPACT_ATOMS: atom_id res chain seq x y z
N MET A 1 1.68 -21.12 24.97
CA MET A 1 2.03 -21.10 23.54
C MET A 1 1.08 -20.23 22.71
N THR A 2 -0.23 -20.31 22.92
CA THR A 2 -1.26 -19.49 22.23
C THR A 2 -1.07 -17.97 22.37
N VAL A 3 -0.71 -17.47 23.56
CA VAL A 3 -0.46 -16.04 23.79
C VAL A 3 0.66 -15.50 22.89
N ILE A 4 1.73 -16.27 22.70
CA ILE A 4 2.86 -15.88 21.84
C ILE A 4 2.41 -15.76 20.39
N LEU A 5 1.57 -16.68 19.92
CA LEU A 5 1.03 -16.64 18.55
C LEU A 5 0.15 -15.41 18.33
N TRP A 6 -0.72 -15.07 19.29
CA TRP A 6 -1.51 -13.84 19.23
C TRP A 6 -0.64 -12.58 19.20
N LEU A 7 0.43 -12.53 20.01
CA LEU A 7 1.38 -11.43 19.97
C LEU A 7 2.06 -11.31 18.61
N LEU A 8 2.43 -12.43 17.97
CA LEU A 8 3.00 -12.43 16.63
C LEU A 8 2.01 -11.92 15.58
N ILE A 9 0.74 -12.35 15.64
CA ILE A 9 -0.31 -11.89 14.73
C ILE A 9 -0.52 -10.37 14.87
N ILE A 10 -0.66 -9.88 16.11
CA ILE A 10 -0.80 -8.45 16.38
C ILE A 10 0.43 -7.69 15.91
N ALA A 11 1.64 -8.22 16.15
CA ALA A 11 2.87 -7.62 15.66
C ALA A 11 2.90 -7.57 14.12
N SER A 12 2.46 -8.61 13.41
CA SER A 12 2.32 -8.59 11.95
C SER A 12 1.35 -7.50 11.49
N PHE A 13 0.20 -7.32 12.14
CA PHE A 13 -0.75 -6.27 11.78
C PHE A 13 -0.18 -4.87 12.03
N VAL A 14 0.44 -4.63 13.20
CA VAL A 14 1.12 -3.37 13.49
C VAL A 14 2.21 -3.08 12.46
N LEU A 15 3.04 -4.07 12.14
CA LEU A 15 4.08 -3.94 11.11
C LEU A 15 3.50 -3.67 9.72
N ALA A 16 2.33 -4.24 9.38
CA ALA A 16 1.65 -3.95 8.13
C ALA A 16 1.24 -2.47 8.03
N PHE A 17 0.64 -1.90 9.09
CA PHE A 17 0.29 -0.48 9.14
C PHE A 17 1.52 0.43 9.17
N VAL A 18 2.59 0.04 9.87
CA VAL A 18 3.87 0.75 9.80
C VAL A 18 4.45 0.70 8.38
N GLY A 19 4.28 -0.42 7.68
CA GLY A 19 4.67 -0.62 6.29
C GLY A 19 4.00 0.35 5.31
N LEU A 20 2.81 0.86 5.65
CA LEU A 20 2.14 1.91 4.88
C LEU A 20 2.96 3.23 4.86
N ILE A 21 3.61 3.54 5.98
CA ILE A 21 4.42 4.76 6.17
C ILE A 21 5.88 4.49 5.76
N LYS A 22 6.37 3.28 6.01
CA LYS A 22 7.74 2.82 5.70
C LYS A 22 7.67 1.64 4.70
N PRO A 23 7.37 1.90 3.42
CA PRO A 23 7.07 0.89 2.41
C PRO A 23 8.32 0.17 1.90
N ILE A 24 9.11 -0.38 2.82
CA ILE A 24 10.18 -1.34 2.49
C ILE A 24 9.54 -2.70 2.18
N ILE A 25 8.39 -3.00 2.79
CA ILE A 25 7.69 -4.28 2.68
C ILE A 25 6.27 -3.98 2.19
N PRO A 26 5.76 -4.72 1.18
CA PRO A 26 4.36 -4.59 0.77
C PRO A 26 3.44 -4.89 1.96
N SER A 27 2.75 -3.86 2.46
CA SER A 27 1.97 -3.89 3.70
C SER A 27 0.95 -5.03 3.73
N VAL A 28 0.27 -5.26 2.62
CA VAL A 28 -0.74 -6.32 2.47
C VAL A 28 -0.14 -7.72 2.67
N LEU A 29 1.09 -7.96 2.23
CA LEU A 29 1.74 -9.26 2.42
C LEU A 29 1.99 -9.54 3.91
N VAL A 30 2.29 -8.50 4.70
CA VAL A 30 2.50 -8.64 6.13
C VAL A 30 1.18 -8.96 6.86
N LEU A 31 0.03 -8.45 6.38
CA LEU A 31 -1.28 -8.88 6.89
C LEU A 31 -1.52 -10.37 6.64
N TRP A 32 -1.23 -10.85 5.42
CA TRP A 32 -1.35 -12.26 5.07
C TRP A 32 -0.50 -13.15 5.98
N VAL A 33 0.71 -12.72 6.36
CA VAL A 33 1.53 -13.46 7.34
C VAL A 33 0.77 -13.64 8.66
N GLY A 34 0.13 -12.60 9.18
CA GLY A 34 -0.69 -12.71 10.40
C GLY A 34 -1.85 -13.71 10.25
N PHE A 35 -2.55 -13.69 9.11
CA PHE A 35 -3.65 -14.62 8.85
C PHE A 35 -3.17 -16.07 8.74
N LEU A 36 -2.05 -16.30 8.06
CA LEU A 36 -1.48 -17.64 7.89
C LEU A 36 -0.88 -18.18 9.19
N ILE A 37 -0.33 -17.32 10.06
CA ILE A 37 0.06 -17.72 11.42
C ILE A 37 -1.15 -18.27 12.17
N TYR A 38 -2.32 -17.61 12.09
CA TYR A 38 -3.52 -18.11 12.74
C TYR A 38 -3.95 -19.49 12.20
N GLN A 39 -4.03 -19.64 10.87
CA GLN A 39 -4.46 -20.88 10.24
C GLN A 39 -3.53 -22.07 10.54
N PHE A 40 -2.21 -21.88 10.49
CA PHE A 40 -1.26 -23.01 10.55
C PHE A 40 -0.66 -23.25 11.93
N ALA A 41 -0.55 -22.23 12.77
CA ALA A 41 0.10 -22.36 14.08
C ALA A 41 -0.86 -22.65 15.23
N PHE A 42 -2.17 -22.41 15.08
CA PHE A 42 -3.16 -22.79 16.07
C PHE A 42 -3.70 -24.20 15.79
N HIS A 43 -3.78 -25.04 16.83
CA HIS A 43 -4.26 -26.41 16.71
C HIS A 43 -5.73 -26.51 16.24
N ASN A 44 -6.55 -25.53 16.61
CA ASN A 44 -7.94 -25.37 16.16
C ASN A 44 -8.11 -24.10 15.30
N GLY A 45 -7.03 -23.56 14.77
CA GLY A 45 -7.10 -22.37 13.92
C GLY A 45 -7.73 -22.74 12.60
N ASN A 46 -8.98 -22.36 12.39
CA ASN A 46 -9.63 -22.51 11.10
C ASN A 46 -10.26 -21.17 10.74
N LEU A 47 -9.85 -20.60 9.63
CA LEU A 47 -10.50 -19.45 9.02
C LEU A 47 -11.45 -19.96 7.94
N SER A 48 -12.62 -19.34 7.84
CA SER A 48 -13.63 -19.73 6.85
C SER A 48 -13.10 -19.57 5.43
N TRP A 49 -13.57 -20.40 4.49
CA TRP A 49 -13.27 -20.21 3.07
C TRP A 49 -13.74 -18.82 2.57
N ILE A 50 -14.80 -18.28 3.18
CA ILE A 50 -15.31 -16.92 2.92
C ILE A 50 -14.25 -15.88 3.31
N PHE A 51 -13.57 -16.07 4.45
CA PHE A 51 -12.48 -15.19 4.88
C PHE A 51 -11.40 -15.07 3.80
N TYR A 52 -10.93 -16.21 3.27
CA TYR A 52 -9.89 -16.20 2.23
C TYR A 52 -10.33 -15.51 0.96
N VAL A 53 -11.56 -15.77 0.48
CA VAL A 53 -12.11 -15.10 -0.71
C VAL A 53 -12.20 -13.60 -0.49
N SER A 54 -12.68 -13.16 0.68
CA SER A 54 -12.74 -11.74 1.03
C SER A 54 -11.34 -11.11 1.09
N MET A 55 -10.34 -11.77 1.69
CA MET A 55 -8.98 -11.25 1.78
C MET A 55 -8.31 -11.12 0.42
N ILE A 56 -8.51 -12.08 -0.49
CA ILE A 56 -8.02 -11.99 -1.87
C ILE A 56 -8.69 -10.82 -2.58
N LEU A 57 -10.00 -10.66 -2.43
CA LEU A 57 -10.74 -9.55 -3.04
C LEU A 57 -10.25 -8.19 -2.53
N PHE A 58 -10.07 -8.02 -1.22
CA PHE A 58 -9.53 -6.79 -0.65
C PHE A 58 -8.08 -6.52 -1.08
N THR A 59 -7.27 -7.57 -1.23
CA THR A 59 -5.91 -7.45 -1.79
C THR A 59 -5.97 -6.90 -3.22
N VAL A 60 -6.88 -7.40 -4.05
CA VAL A 60 -7.11 -6.86 -5.41
C VAL A 60 -7.56 -5.40 -5.35
N PHE A 61 -8.47 -5.05 -4.44
CA PHE A 61 -8.90 -3.65 -4.28
C PHE A 61 -7.76 -2.71 -3.88
N ILE A 62 -6.81 -3.16 -3.05
CA ILE A 62 -5.61 -2.39 -2.71
C ILE A 62 -4.76 -2.14 -3.95
N LEU A 63 -4.48 -3.18 -4.75
CA LEU A 63 -3.70 -3.04 -5.99
C LEU A 63 -4.38 -2.12 -7.01
N VAL A 64 -5.71 -2.23 -7.12
CA VAL A 64 -6.51 -1.34 -7.98
C VAL A 64 -6.47 0.09 -7.45
N ALA A 65 -6.56 0.30 -6.13
CA ALA A 65 -6.46 1.62 -5.53
C ALA A 65 -5.11 2.28 -5.85
N ASP A 66 -4.00 1.55 -5.78
CA ASP A 66 -2.67 2.07 -6.17
C ASP A 66 -2.64 2.57 -7.60
N PHE A 67 -3.15 1.75 -8.53
CA PHE A 67 -3.16 2.11 -9.95
C PHE A 67 -4.10 3.29 -10.23
N VAL A 68 -5.32 3.26 -9.68
CA VAL A 68 -6.34 4.29 -9.89
C VAL A 68 -5.90 5.62 -9.28
N MET A 69 -5.34 5.63 -8.07
CA MET A 69 -4.90 6.86 -7.41
C MET A 69 -3.70 7.48 -8.13
N ASN A 70 -2.71 6.69 -8.54
CA ASN A 70 -1.58 7.16 -9.36
C ASN A 70 -2.08 7.79 -10.66
N LYS A 71 -2.88 7.06 -11.43
CA LYS A 71 -3.42 7.56 -12.69
C LYS A 71 -4.29 8.81 -12.51
N TYR A 72 -5.18 8.83 -11.52
CA TYR A 72 -6.11 9.92 -11.33
C TYR A 72 -5.41 11.19 -10.88
N PHE A 73 -4.58 11.14 -9.84
CA PHE A 73 -3.97 12.32 -9.26
C PHE A 73 -2.81 12.86 -10.11
N VAL A 74 -1.97 12.02 -10.73
CA VAL A 74 -0.91 12.53 -11.61
C VAL A 74 -1.51 13.25 -12.83
N ASN A 75 -2.52 12.67 -13.48
CA ASN A 75 -3.21 13.33 -14.60
C ASN A 75 -3.98 14.59 -14.17
N LYS A 76 -4.67 14.55 -13.02
CA LYS A 76 -5.42 15.70 -12.51
C LYS A 76 -4.54 16.92 -12.27
N PHE A 77 -3.27 16.69 -11.93
CA PHE A 77 -2.28 17.74 -11.72
C PHE A 77 -1.49 18.09 -13.00
N GLY A 78 -1.88 17.55 -14.16
CA GLY A 78 -1.32 17.90 -15.47
C GLY A 78 -0.12 17.06 -15.90
N GLY A 79 0.16 15.95 -15.21
CA GLY A 79 1.17 14.99 -15.63
C GLY A 79 0.75 14.18 -16.87
N SER A 80 1.73 13.76 -17.66
CA SER A 80 1.55 12.88 -18.79
C SER A 80 1.52 11.40 -18.39
N LYS A 81 1.22 10.53 -19.35
CA LYS A 81 1.30 9.07 -19.14
C LYS A 81 2.69 8.61 -18.70
N LEU A 82 3.76 9.24 -19.21
CA LEU A 82 5.12 8.90 -18.78
C LEU A 82 5.36 9.30 -17.32
N SER A 83 4.75 10.40 -16.87
CA SER A 83 4.78 10.84 -15.47
C SER A 83 4.05 9.89 -14.54
N GLU A 84 2.96 9.25 -14.97
CA GLU A 84 2.30 8.19 -14.20
C GLU A 84 3.25 7.02 -13.93
N TYR A 85 3.95 6.53 -14.96
CA TYR A 85 4.93 5.46 -14.82
C TYR A 85 6.16 5.89 -14.02
N ALA A 86 6.62 7.12 -14.21
CA ALA A 86 7.73 7.68 -13.45
C ALA A 86 7.41 7.80 -11.96
N ALA A 87 6.18 8.16 -11.60
CA ALA A 87 5.70 8.16 -10.23
C ALA A 87 5.69 6.75 -9.63
N LEU A 88 5.12 5.77 -10.34
CA LEU A 88 5.06 4.37 -9.89
C LEU A 88 6.46 3.77 -9.68
N ILE A 89 7.34 3.89 -10.67
CA ILE A 89 8.72 3.40 -10.58
C ILE A 89 9.49 4.18 -9.52
N GLY A 90 9.28 5.50 -9.44
CA GLY A 90 9.91 6.37 -8.47
C GLY A 90 9.54 6.02 -7.03
N VAL A 91 8.30 5.62 -6.77
CA VAL A 91 7.88 5.08 -5.45
C VAL A 91 8.68 3.81 -5.14
N ILE A 92 8.73 2.85 -6.06
CA ILE A 92 9.45 1.57 -5.86
C ILE A 92 10.94 1.82 -5.60
N VAL A 93 11.60 2.65 -6.41
CA VAL A 93 13.02 3.00 -6.23
C VAL A 93 13.22 3.80 -4.93
N GLY A 94 12.30 4.71 -4.63
CA GLY A 94 12.29 5.52 -3.41
C GLY A 94 12.27 4.68 -2.13
N CYS A 95 11.67 3.49 -2.16
CA CYS A 95 11.66 2.54 -1.05
C CYS A 95 13.06 2.01 -0.69
N PHE A 96 14.06 2.13 -1.57
CA PHE A 96 15.42 1.62 -1.33
C PHE A 96 16.47 2.73 -1.20
N VAL A 97 16.27 3.87 -1.86
CA VAL A 97 17.29 4.92 -1.96
C VAL A 97 17.38 5.79 -0.69
N PHE A 98 16.25 6.11 -0.02
CA PHE A 98 16.28 6.92 1.21
C PHE A 98 15.02 6.75 2.09
N PRO A 99 14.76 5.59 2.71
CA PRO A 99 13.52 5.36 3.46
C PRO A 99 13.46 6.22 4.74
N PRO A 100 12.30 6.79 5.13
CA PRO A 100 11.00 6.74 4.44
C PRO A 100 10.79 7.87 3.41
N PHE A 101 11.64 8.91 3.41
CA PHE A 101 11.40 10.11 2.61
C PHE A 101 11.57 9.90 1.11
N GLY A 102 12.34 8.89 0.69
CA GLY A 102 12.61 8.53 -0.69
C GLY A 102 11.34 8.24 -1.49
N ILE A 103 10.29 7.71 -0.86
CA ILE A 103 8.99 7.44 -1.49
C ILE A 103 8.23 8.70 -1.87
N ILE A 104 8.59 9.85 -1.29
CA ILE A 104 8.01 11.14 -1.65
C ILE A 104 8.96 11.88 -2.59
N ILE A 105 10.24 11.94 -2.21
CA ILE A 105 11.25 12.75 -2.90
C ILE A 105 11.61 12.18 -4.28
N ILE A 106 11.83 10.86 -4.38
CA ILE A 106 12.23 10.23 -5.64
C ILE A 106 11.14 10.30 -6.72
N PRO A 107 9.87 9.93 -6.47
CA PRO A 107 8.84 10.08 -7.50
C PRO A 107 8.57 11.55 -7.84
N PHE A 108 8.66 12.46 -6.87
CA PHE A 108 8.54 13.90 -7.16
C PHE A 108 9.62 14.35 -8.16
N ILE A 109 10.89 14.02 -7.89
CA ILE A 109 12.00 14.39 -8.79
C ILE A 109 11.87 13.66 -10.13
N ALA A 110 11.51 12.38 -10.13
CA ALA A 110 11.35 11.59 -11.35
C ALA A 110 10.28 12.20 -12.27
N VAL A 111 9.12 12.54 -11.72
CA VAL A 111 8.04 13.22 -12.48
C VAL A 111 8.48 14.59 -12.96
N LEU A 112 9.17 15.36 -12.11
CA LEU A 112 9.66 16.69 -12.48
C LEU A 112 10.60 16.62 -13.69
N VAL A 113 11.55 15.69 -13.67
CA VAL A 113 12.50 15.48 -14.77
C VAL A 113 11.79 14.98 -16.03
N VAL A 114 10.87 14.02 -15.89
CA VAL A 114 10.13 13.44 -17.01
C VAL A 114 9.22 14.46 -17.69
N GLU A 115 8.54 15.34 -16.94
CA GLU A 115 7.79 16.44 -17.54
C GLU A 115 8.69 17.47 -18.18
N MET A 116 9.78 17.90 -17.52
CA MET A 116 10.68 18.90 -18.09
C MET A 116 11.33 18.45 -19.41
N ILE A 117 11.55 17.15 -19.60
CA ILE A 117 12.06 16.58 -20.85
C ILE A 117 10.97 16.56 -21.94
N GLN A 118 9.72 16.25 -21.59
CA GLN A 118 8.62 16.20 -22.54
C GLN A 118 8.17 17.59 -22.98
N GLU A 119 8.03 18.50 -22.02
CA GLU A 119 7.61 19.87 -22.22
C GLU A 119 8.37 20.76 -21.23
N PRO A 120 9.25 21.67 -21.70
CA PRO A 120 10.09 22.50 -20.84
C PRO A 120 9.30 23.65 -20.19
N ASN A 121 8.22 23.32 -19.49
CA ASN A 121 7.37 24.22 -18.73
C ASN A 121 7.44 23.86 -17.24
N PHE A 122 8.26 24.62 -16.50
CA PHE A 122 8.52 24.37 -15.10
C PHE A 122 7.26 24.44 -14.21
N SER A 123 6.32 25.34 -14.53
CA SER A 123 5.07 25.47 -13.77
C SER A 123 4.20 24.22 -13.90
N LYS A 124 4.13 23.66 -15.12
CA LYS A 124 3.41 22.40 -15.36
C LYS A 124 4.12 21.21 -14.70
N ALA A 125 5.44 21.10 -14.87
CA ALA A 125 6.23 20.02 -14.29
C ALA A 125 6.12 19.99 -12.75
N LEU A 126 6.18 21.15 -12.09
CA LEU A 126 5.98 21.25 -10.65
C LEU A 126 4.59 20.77 -10.22
N LYS A 127 3.53 21.20 -10.91
CA LYS A 127 2.16 20.74 -10.59
C LYS A 127 2.05 19.23 -10.71
N ALA A 128 2.54 18.64 -11.81
CA ALA A 128 2.54 17.20 -12.02
C ALA A 128 3.30 16.44 -10.91
N SER A 129 4.43 16.99 -10.47
CA SER A 129 5.24 16.42 -9.38
C SER A 129 4.52 16.47 -8.03
N PHE A 130 3.79 17.55 -7.73
CA PHE A 130 2.89 17.55 -6.56
C PHE A 130 1.76 16.52 -6.71
N GLY A 131 1.30 16.29 -7.95
CA GLY A 131 0.37 15.22 -8.28
C GLY A 131 0.83 13.84 -7.81
N SER A 132 2.12 13.50 -7.95
CA SER A 132 2.63 12.20 -7.50
C SER A 132 2.65 12.06 -5.98
N ILE A 133 2.92 13.14 -5.24
CA ILE A 133 2.85 13.13 -3.77
C ILE A 133 1.40 12.90 -3.33
N VAL A 134 0.46 13.65 -3.91
CA VAL A 134 -0.97 13.50 -3.58
C VAL A 134 -1.46 12.11 -3.95
N ALA A 135 -1.02 11.56 -5.08
CA ALA A 135 -1.39 10.21 -5.50
C ALA A 135 -0.92 9.14 -4.51
N PHE A 136 0.34 9.22 -4.07
CA PHE A 136 0.88 8.31 -3.06
C PHE A 136 0.11 8.40 -1.73
N LEU A 137 -0.12 9.62 -1.23
CA LEU A 137 -0.85 9.82 0.02
C LEU A 137 -2.30 9.33 -0.07
N ALA A 138 -2.99 9.62 -1.18
CA ALA A 138 -4.35 9.16 -1.40
C ALA A 138 -4.43 7.64 -1.48
N SER A 139 -3.45 6.99 -2.15
CA SER A 139 -3.36 5.54 -2.17
C SER A 139 -3.12 4.95 -0.78
N ALA A 140 -2.16 5.50 -0.03
CA ALA A 140 -1.86 5.06 1.33
C ALA A 140 -3.10 5.16 2.25
N VAL A 141 -3.87 6.25 2.17
CA VAL A 141 -5.13 6.38 2.94
C VAL A 141 -6.15 5.31 2.53
N ALA A 142 -6.36 5.09 1.23
CA ALA A 142 -7.28 4.07 0.74
C ALA A 142 -6.87 2.67 1.21
N GLN A 143 -5.58 2.33 1.09
CA GLN A 143 -5.01 1.09 1.59
C GLN A 143 -5.20 0.94 3.11
N GLY A 144 -4.92 1.98 3.89
CA GLY A 144 -5.08 1.95 5.34
C GLY A 144 -6.52 1.63 5.77
N ILE A 145 -7.52 2.19 5.08
CA ILE A 145 -8.93 1.88 5.33
C ILE A 145 -9.25 0.42 5.00
N ILE A 146 -8.81 -0.07 3.83
CA ILE A 146 -9.06 -1.46 3.43
C ILE A 146 -8.36 -2.43 4.38
N MET A 147 -7.11 -2.16 4.76
CA MET A 147 -6.35 -2.95 5.72
C MET A 147 -7.02 -3.00 7.10
N PHE A 148 -7.59 -1.87 7.55
CA PHE A 148 -8.36 -1.85 8.79
C PHE A 148 -9.59 -2.76 8.72
N ILE A 149 -10.33 -2.72 7.61
CA ILE A 149 -11.47 -3.62 7.37
C ILE A 149 -11.01 -5.08 7.38
N MET A 150 -9.88 -5.40 6.73
CA MET A 150 -9.32 -6.76 6.70
C MET A 150 -8.99 -7.28 8.10
N VAL A 151 -8.36 -6.46 8.94
CA VAL A 151 -8.02 -6.83 10.32
C VAL A 151 -9.27 -7.01 11.19
N VAL A 152 -10.26 -6.14 11.07
CA VAL A 152 -11.53 -6.30 11.79
C VAL A 152 -12.24 -7.58 11.36
N TRP A 153 -12.31 -7.84 10.05
CA TRP A 153 -12.91 -9.06 9.50
C TRP A 153 -12.20 -10.32 9.99
N PHE A 154 -10.87 -10.28 10.10
CA PHE A 154 -10.08 -11.36 10.69
C PHE A 154 -10.48 -11.66 12.14
N PHE A 155 -10.59 -10.65 13.00
CA PHE A 155 -10.99 -10.89 14.39
C PHE A 155 -12.43 -11.41 14.51
N ILE A 156 -13.33 -10.97 13.62
CA ILE A 156 -14.71 -11.49 13.56
C ILE A 156 -14.70 -12.98 13.20
N ASP A 157 -14.02 -13.36 12.12
CA ASP A 157 -14.00 -14.77 11.67
C ASP A 157 -13.26 -15.67 12.66
N ALA A 158 -12.15 -15.19 13.24
CA ALA A 158 -11.32 -15.95 14.16
C ALA A 158 -11.92 -16.13 15.56
N LEU A 159 -12.80 -15.22 16.03
CA LEU A 159 -13.32 -15.26 17.41
C LEU A 159 -14.83 -15.55 17.50
N LEU A 160 -15.61 -15.26 16.46
CA LEU A 160 -17.08 -15.34 16.50
C LEU A 160 -17.65 -16.45 15.61
N ILE A 161 -16.94 -16.84 14.55
CA ILE A 161 -17.45 -17.79 13.55
C ILE A 161 -16.85 -19.19 13.75
N ASN A 162 -15.62 -19.28 14.23
CA ASN A 162 -14.90 -20.52 14.55
C ASN A 162 -14.54 -20.58 16.03
#